data_AF-A0A7S1IEQ2-F1
#
_entry.id   AF-A0A7S1IEQ2-F1
#
_cell.length_a   1.000
_cell.length_b   1.000
_cell.length_c   1.000
_cell.angle_alpha   90.00
_cell.angle_beta   90.00
_cell.angle_gamma   90.00
#
_symmetry.space_group_name_H-M   'P 1'
#
loop_
_entity.id
_entity.type
_entity.pdbx_description
1 polymer ?
#
loop_
_entity_poly.entity_id
_entity_poly.type
_entity_poly.pdbx_seq_one_letter_code
_entity_poly.pdbx_strand_id
1 'polypeptide(L)'
;RVYVASLVPDRITLKACFATQEALFDVAWNEANRSHVAVAGGDGLVQLWDVGGPHPQPLQRFAEGCKHEVFSVNWNLVTKESFATGCWDTTCKVWDPSRVEALHAYKEHMKEVYEVQW
;
A
#
# COMPACT_ATOMS: atom_id res chain seq x y z
N ARG A 1 6.76 -1.62 11.66
CA ARG A 1 7.94 -1.00 10.99
C ARG A 1 8.10 -1.67 9.64
N VAL A 2 8.43 -0.93 8.60
CA VAL A 2 8.73 -1.45 7.26
C VAL A 2 10.23 -1.52 7.07
N TYR A 3 10.72 -2.62 6.52
CA TYR A 3 12.12 -2.84 6.18
C TYR A 3 12.24 -2.98 4.66
N VAL A 4 13.07 -2.14 4.05
CA VAL A 4 13.35 -2.20 2.61
C VAL A 4 14.71 -2.85 2.45
N ALA A 5 14.73 -4.01 1.81
CA ALA A 5 15.94 -4.78 1.58
C ALA A 5 16.34 -4.77 0.10
N SER A 6 17.63 -4.88 -0.16
CA SER A 6 18.20 -5.10 -1.49
C SER A 6 18.81 -6.50 -1.56
N LEU A 7 18.66 -7.15 -2.70
CA LEU A 7 19.33 -8.42 -2.98
C LEU A 7 20.60 -8.12 -3.77
N VAL A 8 21.75 -8.50 -3.21
CA VAL A 8 23.04 -8.56 -3.92
C VAL A 8 23.44 -10.03 -4.09
N PRO A 9 24.36 -10.39 -5.00
CA PRO A 9 24.60 -11.79 -5.39
C PRO A 9 24.75 -12.79 -4.24
N ASP A 10 25.36 -12.38 -3.12
CA ASP A 10 25.69 -13.29 -2.01
C ASP A 10 24.93 -12.99 -0.70
N ARG A 11 24.08 -11.96 -0.64
CA ARG A 11 23.38 -11.58 0.60
C ARG A 11 22.20 -10.63 0.38
N ILE A 12 21.35 -10.55 1.40
CA ILE A 12 20.34 -9.50 1.55
C ILE A 12 20.95 -8.35 2.37
N THR A 13 20.84 -7.11 1.89
CA THR A 13 21.26 -5.92 2.63
C THR A 13 20.06 -5.05 2.98
N LEU A 14 20.06 -4.45 4.18
CA LEU A 14 19.04 -3.48 4.55
C LEU A 14 19.35 -2.14 3.87
N LYS A 15 18.44 -1.66 3.03
CA LYS A 15 18.53 -0.35 2.37
C LYS A 15 17.97 0.76 3.25
N ALA A 16 16.79 0.53 3.83
CA ALA A 16 16.11 1.52 4.66
C ALA A 16 15.13 0.85 5.64
N CYS A 17 14.78 1.57 6.71
CA CYS A 17 13.74 1.15 7.65
C CYS A 17 13.00 2.38 8.16
N PHE A 18 11.68 2.27 8.31
CA PHE A 18 10.85 3.34 8.85
C PHE A 18 9.71 2.79 9.71
N ALA A 19 9.23 3.61 10.63
CA ALA A 19 8.10 3.28 11.50
C ALA A 19 6.81 3.85 10.92
N THR A 20 5.74 3.08 11.05
CA THR A 20 4.36 3.51 10.90
C THR A 20 3.75 3.62 12.29
N GLN A 21 2.67 4.40 12.43
CA GLN A 21 2.05 4.61 13.73
C GLN A 21 1.23 3.39 14.19
N GLU A 22 0.78 2.57 13.25
CA GLU A 22 -0.16 1.47 13.48
C GLU A 22 0.35 0.13 12.93
N ALA A 23 -0.42 -0.92 13.24
CA ALA A 23 -0.23 -2.26 12.68
C ALA A 23 -0.23 -2.22 11.15
N LEU A 24 0.60 -3.07 10.54
CA LEU A 24 0.75 -3.19 9.10
C LEU A 24 0.32 -4.57 8.66
N PHE A 25 -0.43 -4.63 7.57
CA PHE A 25 -0.97 -5.89 7.06
C PHE A 25 -0.34 -6.30 5.73
N ASP A 26 -0.05 -5.33 4.87
CA ASP A 26 0.48 -5.62 3.53
C ASP A 26 1.32 -4.47 2.96
N VAL A 27 2.14 -4.78 1.96
CA VAL A 27 2.97 -3.82 1.22
C VAL A 27 3.02 -4.16 -0.26
N ALA A 28 2.99 -3.13 -1.12
CA ALA A 28 3.12 -3.29 -2.57
C ALA A 28 4.07 -2.25 -3.15
N TRP A 29 4.94 -2.68 -4.07
CA TRP A 29 5.77 -1.77 -4.84
C TRP A 29 4.93 -1.05 -5.89
N ASN A 30 5.23 0.23 -6.12
CA ASN A 30 4.69 0.94 -7.26
C ASN A 30 5.40 0.47 -8.54
N GLU A 31 4.62 -0.02 -9.50
CA GLU A 31 5.16 -0.58 -10.74
C GLU A 31 5.65 0.47 -11.75
N ALA A 32 5.17 1.71 -11.62
CA ALA A 32 5.66 2.85 -12.40
C ALA A 32 6.89 3.51 -11.77
N ASN A 33 7.04 3.44 -10.44
CA ASN A 33 8.17 4.03 -9.71
C ASN A 33 8.74 3.07 -8.66
N ARG A 34 9.91 2.50 -8.97
CA ARG A 34 10.63 1.51 -8.14
C ARG A 34 11.09 2.04 -6.78
N SER A 35 11.07 3.34 -6.56
CA SER A 35 11.39 3.95 -5.27
C SER A 35 10.16 4.11 -4.39
N HIS A 36 8.95 3.83 -4.87
CA HIS A 36 7.73 4.02 -4.09
C HIS A 36 7.15 2.69 -3.61
N VAL A 37 6.71 2.66 -2.35
CA VAL A 37 6.03 1.52 -1.73
C VAL A 37 4.73 1.97 -1.06
N ALA A 38 3.64 1.26 -1.35
CA ALA A 38 2.38 1.39 -0.64
C ALA A 38 2.38 0.45 0.58
N VAL A 39 1.84 0.93 1.68
CA VAL A 39 1.82 0.22 2.97
C VAL A 39 0.40 0.28 3.52
N ALA A 40 -0.22 -0.88 3.72
CA ALA A 40 -1.58 -1.02 4.23
C ALA A 40 -1.58 -1.04 5.77
N GLY A 41 -2.33 -0.11 6.38
CA GLY A 41 -2.38 0.12 7.82
C GLY A 41 -3.67 -0.36 8.49
N GLY A 42 -3.60 -0.52 9.82
CA GLY A 42 -4.74 -0.90 10.67
C GLY A 42 -5.74 0.21 10.99
N ASP A 43 -5.43 1.45 10.65
CA ASP A 43 -6.26 2.64 10.90
C ASP A 43 -7.18 3.04 9.74
N GLY A 44 -7.31 2.18 8.73
CA GLY A 44 -8.03 2.48 7.49
C GLY A 44 -7.26 3.40 6.54
N LEU A 45 -5.94 3.54 6.76
CA LEU A 45 -5.06 4.28 5.87
C LEU A 45 -4.14 3.35 5.10
N VAL A 46 -3.96 3.67 3.82
CA VAL A 46 -2.81 3.22 3.03
C VAL A 46 -1.84 4.37 2.87
N GLN A 47 -0.56 4.14 3.11
CA GLN A 47 0.47 5.18 2.99
C GLN A 47 1.41 4.86 1.83
N LEU A 48 1.62 5.82 0.93
CA LEU A 48 2.67 5.75 -0.09
C LEU A 48 3.94 6.40 0.47
N TRP A 49 5.06 5.72 0.31
CA TRP A 49 6.37 6.14 0.79
C TRP A 49 7.39 6.16 -0.34
N ASP A 50 8.24 7.19 -0.37
CA ASP A 50 9.49 7.18 -1.13
C ASP A 50 10.60 6.54 -0.28
N VAL A 51 11.20 5.48 -0.81
CA VAL A 51 12.30 4.70 -0.23
C VAL A 51 13.52 4.68 -1.16
N GLY A 52 13.60 5.64 -2.09
CA GLY A 52 14.71 5.84 -3.01
C GLY A 52 15.99 6.24 -2.29
N GLY A 53 15.88 7.16 -1.34
CA GLY A 53 16.99 7.70 -0.55
C GLY A 53 17.26 6.98 0.78
N PRO A 54 18.28 7.44 1.54
CA PRO A 54 18.64 6.88 2.85
C PRO A 54 17.59 7.18 3.95
N HIS A 55 16.73 8.18 3.74
CA HIS A 55 15.69 8.59 4.67
C HIS A 55 14.33 8.46 3.98
N PRO A 56 13.57 7.36 4.25
CA PRO A 56 12.23 7.20 3.72
C PRO A 56 11.31 8.37 4.07
N GLN A 57 10.52 8.82 3.10
CA GLN A 57 9.59 9.94 3.28
C GLN A 57 8.16 9.51 2.92
N PRO A 58 7.14 9.89 3.72
CA PRO A 58 5.75 9.68 3.34
C PRO A 58 5.41 10.65 2.19
N LEU A 59 4.76 10.14 1.15
CA LEU A 59 4.32 10.90 0.00
C LEU A 59 2.83 11.23 0.06
N GLN A 60 2.02 10.21 0.35
CA GLN A 60 0.56 10.34 0.30
C GLN A 60 -0.11 9.36 1.27
N ARG A 61 -1.33 9.72 1.69
CA ARG A 61 -2.21 8.85 2.47
C ARG A 61 -3.53 8.71 1.74
N PHE A 62 -4.01 7.48 1.62
CA PHE A 62 -5.30 7.13 1.03
C PHE A 62 -6.19 6.64 2.17
N ALA A 63 -7.34 7.28 2.34
CA ALA A 63 -8.26 6.96 3.43
C ALA A 63 -9.40 6.09 2.91
N GLU A 64 -9.54 4.89 3.46
CA GLU A 64 -10.69 4.04 3.18
C GLU A 64 -12.01 4.66 3.68
N GLY A 65 -11.94 5.70 4.51
CA GLY A 65 -13.13 6.37 5.06
C GLY A 65 -13.75 5.61 6.23
N CYS A 66 -13.24 4.41 6.53
CA CYS A 66 -13.46 3.67 7.75
C CYS A 66 -12.20 3.73 8.65
N LYS A 67 -12.36 3.35 9.93
CA LYS A 67 -11.25 3.21 10.88
C LYS A 67 -10.94 1.73 11.14
N HIS A 68 -10.95 0.94 10.08
CA HIS A 68 -10.75 -0.50 10.13
C HIS A 68 -9.56 -0.92 9.28
N GLU A 69 -9.10 -2.15 9.48
CA GLU A 69 -7.88 -2.67 8.90
C GLU A 69 -7.96 -2.74 7.37
N VAL A 70 -6.93 -2.22 6.70
CA VAL A 70 -6.70 -2.48 5.27
C VAL A 70 -5.82 -3.72 5.19
N PHE A 71 -6.38 -4.84 4.74
CA PHE A 71 -5.71 -6.13 4.77
C PHE A 71 -4.75 -6.33 3.60
N SER A 72 -5.06 -5.78 2.44
CA SER A 72 -4.30 -6.05 1.23
C SER A 72 -4.19 -4.82 0.34
N VAL A 73 -3.04 -4.69 -0.32
CA VAL A 73 -2.78 -3.69 -1.35
C VAL A 73 -2.07 -4.35 -2.53
N ASN A 74 -2.54 -4.11 -3.75
CA ASN A 74 -1.94 -4.70 -4.94
C ASN A 74 -1.88 -3.74 -6.12
N TRP A 75 -0.72 -3.67 -6.79
CA TRP A 75 -0.50 -2.72 -7.87
C TRP A 75 -0.88 -3.30 -9.24
N ASN A 76 -1.44 -2.46 -10.10
CA ASN A 76 -1.74 -2.81 -11.47
C ASN A 76 -0.46 -3.07 -12.28
N LEU A 77 -0.26 -4.29 -12.76
CA LEU A 77 0.94 -4.63 -13.53
C LEU A 77 0.86 -4.20 -15.01
N VAL A 78 -0.34 -3.95 -15.53
CA VAL A 78 -0.60 -3.66 -16.94
C VAL A 78 -0.45 -2.17 -17.23
N THR A 79 -1.28 -1.32 -16.63
CA THR A 79 -1.18 0.14 -16.85
C THR A 79 -0.24 0.81 -15.86
N LYS A 80 -0.04 0.22 -14.66
CA LYS A 80 0.86 0.74 -13.61
C LYS A 80 0.45 2.08 -12.99
N GLU A 81 -0.70 2.58 -13.38
CA GLU A 81 -1.24 3.88 -12.94
C GLU A 81 -2.16 3.75 -11.72
N SER A 82 -2.50 2.52 -11.31
CA SER A 82 -3.45 2.30 -10.23
C SER A 82 -3.04 1.17 -9.30
N PHE A 83 -3.64 1.15 -8.12
CA PHE A 83 -3.56 0.02 -7.20
C PHE A 83 -4.92 -0.25 -6.57
N ALA A 84 -5.14 -1.47 -6.14
CA ALA A 84 -6.34 -1.91 -5.45
C ALA A 84 -6.07 -2.13 -3.96
N THR A 85 -7.09 -1.95 -3.13
CA THR A 85 -7.06 -2.24 -1.70
C THR A 85 -8.26 -3.09 -1.30
N GLY A 86 -8.08 -3.94 -0.30
CA GLY A 86 -9.13 -4.71 0.37
C GLY A 86 -9.18 -4.37 1.85
N CYS A 87 -10.38 -4.08 2.36
CA CYS A 87 -10.57 -3.61 3.73
C CYS A 87 -11.53 -4.50 4.52
N TRP A 88 -11.37 -4.49 5.85
CA TRP A 88 -12.27 -5.12 6.80
C TRP A 88 -13.71 -4.56 6.72
N ASP A 89 -13.88 -3.32 6.28
CA ASP A 89 -15.20 -2.67 6.12
C ASP A 89 -16.05 -3.20 4.95
N THR A 90 -15.63 -4.31 4.35
CA THR A 90 -16.24 -5.01 3.21
C THR A 90 -16.11 -4.29 1.88
N THR A 91 -15.28 -3.24 1.80
CA THR A 91 -15.02 -2.52 0.55
C THR A 91 -13.72 -2.96 -0.12
N CYS A 92 -13.74 -2.93 -1.45
CA CYS A 92 -12.54 -2.92 -2.28
C CYS A 92 -12.47 -1.57 -2.99
N LYS A 93 -11.32 -0.92 -3.01
CA LYS A 93 -11.16 0.36 -3.72
C LYS A 93 -10.02 0.32 -4.71
N VAL A 94 -10.17 1.12 -5.77
CA VAL A 94 -9.13 1.33 -6.78
C VAL A 94 -8.68 2.78 -6.70
N TRP A 95 -7.37 2.98 -6.69
CA TRP A 95 -6.73 4.25 -6.42
C TRP A 95 -5.80 4.63 -7.56
N ASP A 96 -5.75 5.93 -7.83
CA ASP A 96 -4.67 6.57 -8.59
C ASP A 96 -3.72 7.19 -7.55
N PRO A 97 -2.42 6.88 -7.57
CA PRO A 97 -1.48 7.37 -6.58
C PRO A 97 -1.30 8.90 -6.60
N SER A 98 -1.74 9.59 -7.66
CA SER A 98 -1.73 11.05 -7.77
C SER A 98 -3.00 11.72 -7.21
N ARG A 99 -4.01 10.94 -6.80
CA ARG A 99 -5.31 11.46 -6.35
C ARG A 99 -5.59 11.11 -4.91
N VAL A 100 -6.23 12.04 -4.20
CA VAL A 100 -6.63 11.84 -2.81
C VAL A 100 -7.84 10.91 -2.70
N GLU A 101 -8.76 10.99 -3.67
CA GLU A 101 -9.98 10.18 -3.70
C GLU A 101 -9.80 8.89 -4.52
N ALA A 102 -10.52 7.85 -4.12
CA ALA A 102 -10.57 6.60 -4.86
C ALA A 102 -11.21 6.82 -6.24
N LEU A 103 -10.67 6.16 -7.26
CA LEU A 103 -11.28 6.11 -8.60
C LEU A 103 -12.60 5.33 -8.55
N HIS A 104 -12.60 4.22 -7.81
CA HIS A 104 -13.76 3.35 -7.65
C HIS A 104 -13.81 2.78 -6.23
N ALA A 105 -15.02 2.53 -5.75
CA ALA A 105 -15.29 1.80 -4.52
C ALA A 105 -16.37 0.75 -4.79
N TYR A 106 -16.06 -0.50 -4.46
CA TYR A 106 -16.94 -1.65 -4.63
C TYR A 106 -17.36 -2.14 -3.25
N LYS A 107 -18.67 -2.29 -3.04
CA LYS A 107 -19.26 -2.70 -1.76
C LYS A 107 -20.25 -3.85 -1.95
N GLU A 108 -19.80 -4.87 -2.66
CA GLU A 108 -20.59 -6.07 -2.95
C GLU A 108 -20.31 -7.20 -1.95
N HIS A 109 -19.14 -7.17 -1.29
CA HIS A 109 -18.83 -8.15 -0.26
C HIS A 109 -19.70 -7.91 0.99
N MET A 110 -20.28 -9.00 1.51
CA MET A 110 -21.06 -8.99 2.75
C MET A 110 -20.21 -9.17 4.02
N LYS A 111 -18.90 -9.42 3.83
CA LYS A 111 -17.92 -9.71 4.87
C LYS A 111 -16.58 -9.08 4.51
N GLU A 112 -15.65 -9.16 5.44
CA GLU A 112 -14.30 -8.64 5.37
C GLU A 112 -13.58 -9.09 4.09
N VAL A 113 -12.82 -8.19 3.47
CA VAL A 113 -12.00 -8.48 2.29
C VAL A 113 -10.55 -8.65 2.71
N TYR A 114 -10.07 -9.89 2.71
CA TYR A 114 -8.71 -10.21 3.16
C TYR A 114 -7.63 -10.01 2.07
N GLU A 115 -7.98 -10.16 0.80
CA GLU A 115 -7.01 -10.14 -0.29
C GLU A 115 -7.63 -9.50 -1.53
N VAL A 116 -6.82 -8.69 -2.23
CA VAL A 116 -7.13 -8.20 -3.57
C VAL A 116 -5.92 -8.44 -4.47
N GLN A 117 -6.20 -8.76 -5.73
CA GLN A 117 -5.19 -8.87 -6.78
C GLN A 117 -5.70 -8.09 -7.98
N TRP A 118 -4.81 -7.29 -8.58
CA TRP A 118 -5.13 -6.53 -9.79
C TRP A 118 -5.10 -7.42 -11.04
#